data_AF-X8HWQ5-F1
#
_entry.id   AF-X8HWQ5-F1
#
_cell.length_a   1.000
_cell.length_b   1.000
_cell.length_c   1.000
_cell.angle_alpha   90.00
_cell.angle_beta   90.00
_cell.angle_gamma   90.00
#
_symmetry.space_group_name_H-M   'P 1'
#
loop_
_entity.id
_entity.type
_entity.pdbx_description
1 polymer ?
#
loop_
_entity_poly.entity_id
_entity_poly.type
_entity_poly.pdbx_seq_one_letter_code
_entity_poly.pdbx_strand_id
1 'polypeptide(L)'
;MANIYYVRQNMPLGLGHAILKAKPFIGDEPFVIALGDDIIYNPEKPVSKQMIEKYELYGKSIIGCQEVAIEDVSKYGVAKLEKINFRL
;
A
#
# COMPACT_ATOMS: atom_id res chain seq x y z
N MET A 1 21.83 -0.51 10.11
CA MET A 1 21.48 0.86 9.66
C MET A 1 20.72 0.74 8.35
N ALA A 2 19.76 1.64 8.09
CA ALA A 2 19.00 1.64 6.84
C ALA A 2 19.69 2.52 5.78
N ASN A 3 19.59 2.12 4.51
CA ASN A 3 19.98 2.97 3.39
C ASN A 3 18.80 3.87 3.04
N ILE A 4 19.02 5.19 3.07
CA ILE A 4 17.97 6.19 2.84
C ILE A 4 18.26 6.88 1.51
N TYR A 5 17.31 6.81 0.59
CA TYR A 5 17.33 7.51 -0.70
C TYR A 5 16.18 8.51 -0.73
N TYR A 6 16.39 9.63 -1.42
CA TYR A 6 15.38 10.68 -1.54
C TYR A 6 15.25 11.15 -2.97
N VAL A 7 14.03 11.52 -3.35
CA VAL A 7 13.72 12.13 -4.64
C VAL A 7 12.67 13.19 -4.45
N ARG A 8 12.79 14.28 -5.20
CA ARG A 8 11.86 15.40 -5.12
C ARG A 8 10.70 15.19 -6.08
N GLN A 9 9.47 15.25 -5.55
CA GLN A 9 8.29 15.48 -6.38
C GLN A 9 8.30 16.97 -6.79
N ASN A 10 8.65 17.24 -8.04
CA ASN A 10 8.85 18.61 -8.54
C ASN A 10 7.54 19.40 -8.72
N MET A 11 6.41 18.72 -8.91
CA MET A 11 5.07 19.29 -9.03
C MET A 11 4.07 18.42 -8.26
N PRO A 12 3.10 19.01 -7.52
CA PRO A 12 2.15 18.28 -6.67
C PRO A 12 1.02 17.65 -7.51
N LEU A 13 1.36 16.66 -8.33
CA LEU A 13 0.44 15.95 -9.23
C LEU A 13 -0.18 14.69 -8.59
N GLY A 14 -0.23 14.64 -7.26
CA GLY A 14 -0.82 13.53 -6.49
C GLY A 14 0.12 12.33 -6.23
N LEU A 15 -0.42 11.34 -5.53
CA LEU A 15 0.33 10.16 -5.02
C LEU A 15 0.95 9.32 -6.16
N GLY A 16 0.21 9.09 -7.24
CA GLY A 16 0.72 8.31 -8.38
C GLY A 16 1.98 8.93 -9.00
N HIS A 17 2.01 10.25 -9.12
CA HIS A 17 3.21 10.97 -9.59
C HIS A 17 4.36 10.85 -8.58
N ALA A 18 4.09 10.91 -7.27
CA ALA A 18 5.11 10.73 -6.24
C ALA A 18 5.74 9.32 -6.30
N ILE A 19 4.92 8.27 -6.43
CA ILE A 19 5.40 6.88 -6.59
C ILE A 19 6.24 6.74 -7.87
N LEU A 20 5.78 7.33 -8.99
CA LEU A 20 6.51 7.28 -10.25
C LEU A 20 7.91 7.92 -10.15
N LYS A 21 8.07 8.98 -9.36
CA LYS A 21 9.39 9.60 -9.12
C LYS A 21 10.36 8.68 -8.40
N ALA A 22 9.88 7.72 -7.62
CA ALA A 22 10.72 6.74 -6.92
C ALA A 22 11.19 5.58 -7.81
N LYS A 23 10.62 5.40 -9.01
CA LYS A 23 10.94 4.29 -9.94
C LYS A 23 12.46 4.07 -10.17
N PRO A 24 13.29 5.10 -10.37
CA PRO A 24 14.73 4.89 -10.61
C PRO A 24 15.48 4.22 -9.45
N PHE A 25 14.96 4.32 -8.22
CA PHE A 25 15.58 3.71 -7.03
C PHE A 25 15.08 2.28 -6.78
N ILE A 26 13.86 1.97 -7.22
CA ILE A 26 13.18 0.68 -6.98
C ILE A 26 13.46 -0.31 -8.13
N GLY A 27 13.48 0.18 -9.37
CA GLY A 27 13.55 -0.69 -10.54
C GLY A 27 12.24 -1.47 -10.74
N ASP A 28 12.36 -2.77 -11.00
CA ASP A 28 11.23 -3.70 -11.22
C ASP A 28 11.00 -4.66 -10.03
N GLU A 29 11.54 -4.31 -8.86
CA GLU A 29 11.37 -5.08 -7.62
C GLU A 29 10.04 -4.74 -6.91
N PRO A 30 9.42 -5.69 -6.19
CA PRO A 30 8.27 -5.39 -5.34
C PRO A 30 8.64 -4.47 -4.18
N PHE A 31 7.71 -3.60 -3.80
CA PHE A 31 7.93 -2.59 -2.76
C PHE A 31 6.67 -2.31 -1.95
N VAL A 32 6.86 -1.73 -0.77
CA VAL A 32 5.77 -1.26 0.12
C VAL A 32 5.61 0.25 -0.05
N ILE A 33 4.37 0.70 -0.14
CA ILE A 33 4.00 2.11 -0.04
C ILE A 33 3.49 2.34 1.39
N ALA A 34 4.16 3.21 2.13
CA ALA A 34 3.73 3.64 3.45
C ALA A 34 3.39 5.15 3.39
N LEU A 35 2.14 5.50 3.70
CA LEU A 35 1.67 6.87 3.73
C LEU A 35 1.90 7.44 5.13
N GLY A 36 2.55 8.61 5.22
CA GLY A 36 2.97 9.18 6.51
C GLY A 36 1.81 9.72 7.37
N ASP A 37 0.65 9.91 6.76
CA ASP A 37 -0.60 10.34 7.37
C ASP A 37 -1.45 9.19 7.94
N ASP A 38 -1.21 7.94 7.50
CA ASP A 38 -1.90 6.75 7.99
C ASP A 38 -1.08 6.03 9.07
N ILE A 39 -1.42 6.27 10.34
CA ILE A 39 -0.81 5.58 11.48
C ILE A 39 -1.64 4.35 11.83
N ILE A 40 -1.14 3.17 11.43
CA ILE A 40 -1.80 1.90 11.73
C ILE A 40 -0.96 1.11 12.73
N TYR A 41 -1.57 0.78 13.87
CA TYR A 41 -0.92 0.02 14.93
C TYR A 41 -1.63 -1.31 15.16
N ASN A 42 -0.87 -2.39 15.17
CA ASN A 42 -1.33 -3.71 15.58
C ASN A 42 -0.24 -4.33 16.48
N PRO A 43 -0.55 -4.64 17.75
CA PRO A 43 0.42 -5.11 18.73
C PRO A 43 0.97 -6.51 18.40
N GLU A 44 0.19 -7.35 17.71
CA GLU A 44 0.61 -8.70 17.36
C GLU A 44 1.51 -8.70 16.12
N LYS A 45 1.14 -7.91 15.10
CA LYS A 45 1.83 -7.94 13.81
C LYS A 45 1.65 -6.68 12.98
N PRO A 46 2.74 -5.98 12.59
CA PRO A 46 2.66 -4.82 11.72
C PRO A 46 1.95 -5.11 10.39
N VAL A 47 1.10 -4.19 9.94
CA VAL A 47 0.32 -4.36 8.71
C VAL A 47 1.21 -4.57 7.49
N SER A 48 2.35 -3.89 7.42
CA SER A 48 3.35 -4.09 6.35
C SER A 48 3.81 -5.55 6.26
N LYS A 49 4.07 -6.21 7.40
CA LYS A 49 4.46 -7.63 7.43
C LYS A 49 3.32 -8.53 6.96
N GLN A 50 2.08 -8.23 7.34
CA GLN A 50 0.91 -8.98 6.86
C GLN A 50 0.74 -8.88 5.35
N MET A 51 0.93 -7.67 4.79
CA MET A 51 0.82 -7.44 3.34
C MET A 51 1.93 -8.15 2.56
N ILE A 52 3.17 -8.13 3.06
CA ILE A 52 4.30 -8.83 2.43
C ILE A 52 4.02 -10.34 2.36
N GLU A 53 3.56 -10.95 3.44
CA GLU A 53 3.25 -12.39 3.44
C GLU A 53 2.10 -12.76 2.47
N LYS A 54 1.12 -11.87 2.28
CA LYS A 54 0.08 -12.06 1.26
C LYS A 54 0.64 -11.90 -0.16
N TYR A 55 1.56 -10.96 -0.36
CA TYR A 55 2.27 -10.82 -1.64
C TYR A 55 3.08 -12.08 -1.96
N GLU A 56 3.81 -12.64 -0.99
CA GLU A 56 4.58 -13.88 -1.15
C GLU A 56 3.70 -15.08 -1.50
N LEU A 57 2.48 -15.15 -0.95
CA LEU A 57 1.52 -16.22 -1.25
C LEU A 57 0.91 -16.09 -2.65
N TYR A 58 0.52 -14.88 -3.06
CA TYR A 58 -0.28 -14.68 -4.28
C TYR A 58 0.52 -14.19 -5.49
N GLY A 59 1.69 -13.58 -5.28
CA GLY A 59 2.49 -12.96 -6.34
C GLY A 59 1.78 -11.80 -7.04
N LYS A 60 0.86 -11.12 -6.35
CA LYS A 60 0.04 -10.00 -6.86
C LYS A 60 0.09 -8.82 -5.90
N SER A 61 -0.07 -7.61 -6.43
CA SER A 61 -0.16 -6.39 -5.62
C SER A 61 -1.25 -6.51 -4.56
N ILE A 62 -0.91 -6.12 -3.33
CA ILE A 62 -1.80 -6.17 -2.17
C ILE A 62 -2.20 -4.74 -1.80
N ILE A 63 -3.50 -4.51 -1.60
CA ILE A 63 -4.05 -3.22 -1.18
C ILE A 63 -4.67 -3.41 0.20
N GLY A 64 -4.21 -2.65 1.18
CA GLY A 64 -4.83 -2.60 2.50
C GLY A 64 -6.19 -1.92 2.43
N CYS A 65 -7.21 -2.56 2.98
CA CYS A 65 -8.57 -2.02 3.06
C CYS A 65 -9.07 -2.12 4.51
N GLN A 66 -9.91 -1.18 4.91
CA GLN A 66 -10.65 -1.23 6.17
C GLN A 66 -12.11 -0.89 5.90
N GLU A 67 -13.00 -1.47 6.69
CA GLU A 67 -14.39 -1.03 6.70
C GLU A 67 -14.50 0.33 7.40
N VAL A 68 -15.35 1.20 6.87
CA VAL A 68 -15.60 2.54 7.40
C VAL A 68 -17.10 2.77 7.51
N ALA A 69 -17.50 3.71 8.37
CA ALA A 69 -18.89 4.15 8.47
C ALA A 69 -19.37 4.74 7.13
N ILE A 70 -20.66 4.61 6.82
CA ILE A 70 -21.20 4.98 5.50
C ILE A 70 -21.03 6.49 5.22
N GLU A 71 -21.14 7.31 6.27
CA GLU A 71 -20.92 8.74 6.27
C GLU A 71 -19.47 9.13 5.91
N ASP A 72 -18.51 8.25 6.16
CA ASP A 72 -17.08 8.49 5.92
C ASP A 72 -16.60 8.00 4.55
N VAL A 73 -17.40 7.21 3.82
CA VAL A 73 -17.02 6.60 2.53
C VAL A 73 -16.51 7.63 1.52
N SER A 74 -17.08 8.84 1.50
CA SER A 74 -16.69 9.92 0.57
C SER A 74 -15.24 10.42 0.75
N LYS A 75 -14.59 10.07 1.87
CA LYS A 75 -13.21 10.46 2.18
C LYS A 75 -12.17 9.50 1.60
N TYR A 76 -12.58 8.34 1.07
CA TYR A 76 -11.68 7.24 0.71
C TYR A 76 -11.90 6.72 -0.71
N GLY A 77 -10.91 5.99 -1.22
CA GLY A 77 -11.10 5.11 -2.36
C GLY A 77 -11.88 3.85 -1.95
N VAL A 78 -12.86 3.45 -2.76
CA VAL A 78 -13.74 2.31 -2.47
C VAL A 78 -13.40 1.13 -3.37
N ALA A 79 -13.13 -0.03 -2.77
CA ALA A 79 -12.89 -1.27 -3.49
C ALA A 79 -14.14 -2.15 -3.49
N LYS A 80 -14.56 -2.61 -4.68
CA LYS A 80 -15.53 -3.70 -4.79
C LYS A 80 -14.78 -5.03 -4.68
N LEU A 81 -15.07 -5.79 -3.64
CA LEU A 81 -14.44 -7.09 -3.40
C LEU A 81 -15.27 -8.21 -4.01
N GLU A 82 -14.60 -9.14 -4.69
CA GLU A 82 -15.17 -10.42 -5.06
C GLU A 82 -14.65 -11.48 -4.09
N LYS A 83 -15.55 -12.30 -3.53
CA LYS A 83 -15.14 -13.41 -2.67
C LYS A 83 -14.44 -14.45 -3.52
N ILE A 84 -13.13 -14.57 -3.34
CA ILE A 84 -12.37 -15.67 -3.94
C ILE A 84 -12.66 -16.93 -3.12
N ASN A 85 -13.58 -17.76 -3.62
CA ASN A 85 -13.76 -19.11 -3.11
C ASN A 85 -12.61 -19.97 -3.64
N PHE A 86 -11.61 -20.25 -2.81
CA PHE A 86 -10.65 -21.31 -3.10
C PHE A 86 -11.39 -22.64 -3.04
N ARG A 87 -11.82 -23.16 -4.19
CA ARG A 87 -12.14 -24.57 -4.34
C ARG A 87 -10.81 -25.32 -4.38
N LEU A 88 -10.46 -25.96 -3.27
CA LEU A 88 -9.60 -27.15 -3.29
C LEU A 88 -10.48 -28.34 -3.70
#